data_AF-A0A7Y5BYQ5-F1
#
_entry.id   AF-A0A7Y5BYQ5-F1
#
_cell.length_a   1.000
_cell.length_b   1.000
_cell.length_c   1.000
_cell.angle_alpha   90.00
_cell.angle_beta   90.00
_cell.angle_gamma   90.00
#
_symmetry.space_group_name_H-M   'P 1'
#
loop_
_entity.id
_entity.type
_entity.pdbx_description
1 polymer ?
#
loop_
_entity_poly.entity_id
_entity_poly.type
_entity_poly.pdbx_seq_one_letter_code
_entity_poly.pdbx_strand_id
1 'polypeptide(L)'
;MMKFYLRNGFISLYKTWFILQRSCSLAIIPHFLNCRKAYGVMVCSILTHPNGYDSINAMRAWLTPFIDSIKNLAVIRYLPENFDATERRLVVQAGIVGVVVWAFVFVLKQLVHFTFEWVIRPEERGDSLALLFIPMLFGALVVAWITGLKASTIHFRDSKGKLHALIDAEGDGLERAISLYFSSEPALEQTLLGAEGVEMRWQMPTFSLAIRKFIATLITLGSGGSGGLEGSVTLIGESVAAGLFKPRPVVEKANTRVGWVGKIWKWWQTSTPDDLQTAQLGGIAAAVSALLGAPFAAAFFAIEVMYRRRPIIEKLIYALISSLVSYFLSNVATGGHSSMFEVENLPSPPNNLRFFVALIVLSILIALVSIYFKNMKQSLEHWFFSLPIRRWQRHLLGALVTSMIAYLVTIVCVQWLGYEEGLTLVLGTGEAPLNTALRGELPVMVALLALFAKLFAVLMTVGAGGS
;
A
#
# COMPACT_ATOMS: atom_id res chain seq x y z
N MET A 1 -34.02 20.12 16.51
CA MET A 1 -32.89 20.40 17.44
C MET A 1 -31.64 19.53 17.20
N MET A 2 -31.73 18.29 16.70
CA MET A 2 -30.57 17.39 16.50
C MET A 2 -29.67 17.71 15.28
N LYS A 3 -30.13 18.57 14.34
CA LYS A 3 -29.33 19.04 13.20
C LYS A 3 -28.37 20.20 13.53
N PHE A 4 -28.56 20.88 14.68
CA PHE A 4 -27.72 22.04 15.06
C PHE A 4 -26.48 21.61 15.87
N TYR A 5 -26.54 20.50 16.60
CA TYR A 5 -25.40 19.97 17.37
C TYR A 5 -24.30 19.36 16.48
N LEU A 6 -24.66 18.73 15.35
CA LEU A 6 -23.69 18.14 14.40
C LEU A 6 -22.85 19.18 13.65
N ARG A 7 -23.38 20.40 13.43
CA ARG A 7 -22.67 21.45 12.70
C ARG A 7 -21.65 22.19 13.58
N ASN A 8 -21.92 22.32 14.87
CA ASN A 8 -21.03 23.00 15.81
C ASN A 8 -19.88 22.09 16.33
N GLY A 9 -20.08 20.77 16.39
CA GLY A 9 -19.02 19.81 16.72
C GLY A 9 -17.90 19.75 15.67
N PHE A 10 -18.25 19.84 14.39
CA PHE A 10 -17.29 19.81 13.28
C PHE A 10 -16.38 21.05 13.22
N ILE A 11 -16.92 22.24 13.53
CA ILE A 11 -16.16 23.50 13.57
C ILE A 11 -15.27 23.58 14.82
N SER A 12 -15.74 23.00 15.95
CA SER A 12 -14.96 22.92 17.18
C SER A 12 -13.71 22.04 16.99
N LEU A 13 -13.86 20.83 16.41
CA LEU A 13 -12.73 19.92 16.13
C LEU A 13 -11.65 20.54 15.22
N TYR A 14 -12.03 21.32 14.21
CA TYR A 14 -11.07 22.00 13.33
C TYR A 14 -10.32 23.15 14.03
N LYS A 15 -10.98 23.88 14.94
CA LYS A 15 -10.33 24.91 15.76
C LYS A 15 -9.39 24.29 16.80
N THR A 16 -9.79 23.18 17.44
CA THR A 16 -8.93 22.45 18.37
C THR A 16 -7.73 21.83 17.64
N TRP A 17 -7.90 21.40 16.39
CA TRP A 17 -6.83 20.88 15.51
C TRP A 17 -5.76 21.95 15.20
N PHE A 18 -6.16 23.19 14.88
CA PHE A 18 -5.21 24.28 14.62
C PHE A 18 -4.44 24.73 15.88
N ILE A 19 -5.06 24.60 17.06
CA ILE A 19 -4.46 24.95 18.35
C ILE A 19 -3.52 23.84 18.83
N LEU A 20 -3.88 22.56 18.66
CA LEU A 20 -3.03 21.41 19.03
C LEU A 20 -1.77 21.29 18.15
N GLN A 21 -1.88 21.58 16.85
CA GLN A 21 -0.73 21.55 15.94
C GLN A 21 0.32 22.63 16.29
N ARG A 22 -0.13 23.81 16.76
CA ARG A 22 0.77 24.87 17.26
C ARG A 22 1.40 24.53 18.62
N SER A 23 0.63 23.93 19.53
CA SER A 23 1.12 23.60 20.88
C SER A 23 2.11 22.42 20.91
N CYS A 24 1.93 21.39 20.08
CA CYS A 24 2.89 20.28 19.98
C CYS A 24 4.23 20.71 19.36
N SER A 25 4.23 21.72 18.49
CA SER A 25 5.44 22.23 17.83
C SER A 25 6.37 22.99 18.80
N LEU A 26 5.84 23.59 19.87
CA LEU A 26 6.61 24.42 20.81
C LEU A 26 7.18 23.66 22.03
N ALA A 27 6.59 22.53 22.42
CA ALA A 27 6.98 21.83 23.64
C ALA A 27 8.17 20.86 23.48
N ILE A 28 8.53 20.46 22.26
CA ILE A 28 9.51 19.37 22.00
C ILE A 28 10.90 19.90 21.60
N ILE A 29 11.02 21.21 21.33
CA ILE A 29 12.22 21.85 20.78
C ILE A 29 13.46 21.79 21.71
N PRO A 30 13.38 21.97 23.04
CA PRO A 30 14.59 22.09 23.86
C PRO A 30 15.35 20.76 24.04
N HIS A 31 14.65 19.62 24.01
CA HIS A 31 15.28 18.32 24.30
C HIS A 31 15.95 17.67 23.07
N PHE A 32 15.56 18.06 21.85
CA PHE A 32 16.04 17.49 20.59
C PHE A 32 17.36 18.09 20.07
N LEU A 33 17.67 19.33 20.46
CA LEU A 33 18.91 20.01 20.03
C LEU A 33 20.18 19.33 20.56
N ASN A 34 20.12 18.66 21.71
CA ASN A 34 21.25 17.91 22.26
C ASN A 34 21.46 16.54 21.59
N CYS A 35 20.43 15.91 21.04
CA CYS A 35 20.58 14.63 20.31
C CYS A 35 21.22 14.82 18.92
N ARG A 36 21.00 15.97 18.25
CA ARG A 36 21.47 16.22 16.88
C ARG A 36 23.00 16.17 16.72
N LYS A 37 23.77 16.47 17.77
CA LYS A 37 25.24 16.43 17.74
C LYS A 37 25.84 15.02 17.87
N ALA A 38 25.10 14.06 18.44
CA ALA A 38 25.63 12.71 18.67
C ALA A 38 25.50 11.78 17.46
N TYR A 39 24.45 11.94 16.64
CA TYR A 39 24.13 11.01 15.55
C TYR A 39 24.74 11.39 14.18
N GLY A 40 25.16 12.64 13.99
CA GLY A 40 25.72 13.14 12.73
C GLY A 40 27.12 12.60 12.37
N VAL A 41 27.82 11.98 13.30
CA VAL A 41 29.23 11.52 13.09
C VAL A 41 29.33 10.04 12.71
N MET A 42 28.27 9.23 12.93
CA MET A 42 28.39 7.76 12.84
C MET A 42 28.10 7.19 11.44
N VAL A 43 27.32 7.90 10.60
CA VAL A 43 26.87 7.40 9.28
C VAL A 43 28.00 7.28 8.26
N CYS A 44 29.14 7.96 8.48
CA CYS A 44 30.27 7.94 7.55
C CYS A 44 31.23 6.74 7.74
N SER A 45 31.13 5.98 8.84
CA SER A 45 32.14 4.95 9.19
C SER A 45 31.78 3.52 8.77
N ILE A 46 30.57 3.26 8.28
CA ILE A 46 30.09 1.89 7.97
C ILE A 46 30.44 1.47 6.52
N LEU A 47 30.81 2.41 5.65
CA LEU A 47 31.09 2.12 4.23
C LEU A 47 32.57 1.91 3.90
N THR A 48 33.50 1.92 4.87
CA THR A 48 34.95 1.93 4.59
C THR A 48 35.81 0.86 5.27
N HIS A 49 35.28 -0.10 6.05
CA HIS A 49 36.12 -1.10 6.73
C HIS A 49 35.74 -2.57 6.49
N PRO A 50 36.70 -3.46 6.13
CA PRO A 50 36.42 -4.81 5.64
C PRO A 50 36.57 -5.90 6.73
N ASN A 51 35.98 -5.75 7.92
CA ASN A 51 36.06 -6.78 8.97
C ASN A 51 34.70 -7.14 9.59
N GLY A 52 34.30 -8.41 9.47
CA GLY A 52 33.00 -8.96 9.86
C GLY A 52 32.68 -9.06 11.36
N TYR A 53 33.50 -8.46 12.24
CA TYR A 53 33.24 -8.41 13.68
C TYR A 53 32.40 -7.18 14.08
N ASP A 54 32.41 -6.11 13.30
CA ASP A 54 31.69 -4.86 13.60
C ASP A 54 30.21 -4.89 13.17
N SER A 55 29.83 -5.78 12.25
CA SER A 55 28.44 -5.94 11.79
C SER A 55 27.51 -6.46 12.89
N ILE A 56 28.00 -7.34 13.77
CA ILE A 56 27.23 -7.90 14.89
C ILE A 56 27.00 -6.85 15.98
N ASN A 57 27.99 -5.99 16.23
CA ASN A 57 27.85 -4.89 17.19
C ASN A 57 26.99 -3.75 16.64
N ALA A 58 27.05 -3.45 15.34
CA ALA A 58 26.13 -2.52 14.68
C ALA A 58 24.69 -3.04 14.68
N MET A 59 24.49 -4.33 14.42
CA MET A 59 23.19 -5.00 14.50
C MET A 59 22.66 -5.03 15.95
N ARG A 60 23.52 -5.27 16.94
CA ARG A 60 23.17 -5.18 18.36
C ARG A 60 22.82 -3.74 18.75
N ALA A 61 23.54 -2.73 18.26
CA ALA A 61 23.25 -1.31 18.49
C ALA A 61 21.92 -0.86 17.84
N TRP A 62 21.55 -1.44 16.70
CA TRP A 62 20.24 -1.25 16.05
C TRP A 62 19.10 -1.93 16.84
N LEU A 63 19.36 -3.14 17.35
CA LEU A 63 18.39 -3.91 18.12
C LEU A 63 18.20 -3.42 19.56
N THR A 64 19.20 -2.80 20.20
CA THR A 64 19.11 -2.35 21.60
C THR A 64 17.99 -1.34 21.88
N PRO A 65 17.81 -0.23 21.13
CA PRO A 65 16.68 0.68 21.37
C PRO A 65 15.33 0.02 21.06
N PHE A 66 15.26 -0.88 20.07
CA PHE A 66 14.05 -1.64 19.77
C PHE A 66 13.70 -2.63 20.90
N ILE A 67 14.69 -3.36 21.41
CA ILE A 67 14.55 -4.30 22.52
C ILE A 67 14.25 -3.54 23.82
N ASP A 68 14.83 -2.37 24.06
CA ASP A 68 14.54 -1.55 25.24
C ASP A 68 13.17 -0.86 25.15
N SER A 69 12.72 -0.44 23.96
CA SER A 69 11.33 -0.05 23.72
C SER A 69 10.37 -1.21 23.95
N ILE A 70 10.71 -2.44 23.50
CA ILE A 70 9.91 -3.66 23.72
C ILE A 70 9.91 -4.10 25.20
N LYS A 71 11.03 -3.97 25.91
CA LYS A 71 11.14 -4.29 27.34
C LYS A 71 10.39 -3.29 28.21
N ASN A 72 10.37 -2.02 27.80
CA ASN A 72 9.53 -0.98 28.40
C ASN A 72 8.07 -1.02 27.91
N LEU A 73 7.77 -1.88 26.94
CA LEU A 73 6.42 -2.24 26.47
C LEU A 73 5.75 -3.17 27.49
N ALA A 74 5.74 -2.78 28.76
CA ALA A 74 4.79 -3.26 29.76
C ALA A 74 3.36 -2.74 29.46
N VAL A 75 2.98 -2.66 28.18
CA VAL A 75 1.71 -2.12 27.69
C VAL A 75 0.53 -2.94 28.21
N ILE A 76 0.72 -4.24 28.47
CA ILE A 76 -0.33 -5.08 29.05
C ILE A 76 -0.63 -4.69 30.51
N ARG A 77 0.34 -4.14 31.26
CA ARG A 77 0.17 -3.72 32.67
C ARG A 77 -0.29 -2.28 32.86
N TYR A 78 -0.13 -1.42 31.85
CA TYR A 78 -0.49 0.01 31.90
C TYR A 78 -1.65 0.41 30.98
N LEU A 79 -2.33 -0.56 30.35
CA LEU A 79 -3.62 -0.28 29.71
C LEU A 79 -4.63 0.12 30.81
N PRO A 80 -5.34 1.26 30.67
CA PRO A 80 -6.29 1.72 31.67
C PRO A 80 -7.25 0.62 32.09
N GLU A 81 -7.55 0.51 33.39
CA GLU A 81 -8.47 -0.50 33.93
C GLU A 81 -9.86 -0.47 33.26
N ASN A 82 -10.20 0.64 32.58
CA ASN A 82 -11.45 0.88 31.87
C ASN A 82 -11.63 0.08 30.57
N PHE A 83 -10.58 -0.52 30.00
CA PHE A 83 -10.70 -1.34 28.78
C PHE A 83 -11.18 -2.76 29.12
N ASP A 84 -12.19 -3.25 28.41
CA ASP A 84 -12.63 -4.64 28.48
C ASP A 84 -11.51 -5.57 27.97
N ALA A 85 -11.51 -6.83 28.44
CA ALA A 85 -10.50 -7.82 28.08
C ALA A 85 -10.39 -8.03 26.56
N THR A 86 -11.53 -7.90 25.85
CA THR A 86 -11.63 -7.97 24.39
C THR A 86 -10.91 -6.81 23.72
N GLU A 87 -11.12 -5.59 24.20
CA GLU A 87 -10.51 -4.40 23.62
C GLU A 87 -8.99 -4.38 23.85
N ARG A 88 -8.52 -4.79 25.04
CA ARG A 88 -7.08 -4.95 25.31
C ARG A 88 -6.44 -5.94 24.35
N ARG A 89 -7.13 -7.04 24.05
CA ARG A 89 -6.67 -8.01 23.05
C ARG A 89 -6.56 -7.35 21.67
N LEU A 90 -7.60 -6.66 21.22
CA LEU A 90 -7.62 -6.02 19.91
C LEU A 90 -6.54 -4.94 19.76
N VAL A 91 -6.23 -4.17 20.81
CA VAL A 91 -5.11 -3.22 20.81
C VAL A 91 -3.78 -3.92 20.57
N VAL A 92 -3.50 -5.02 21.29
CA VAL A 92 -2.25 -5.78 21.14
C VAL A 92 -2.18 -6.42 19.75
N GLN A 93 -3.28 -7.02 19.29
CA GLN A 93 -3.36 -7.61 17.96
C GLN A 93 -3.14 -6.56 16.87
N ALA A 94 -3.74 -5.38 16.97
CA ALA A 94 -3.53 -4.27 16.05
C ALA A 94 -2.07 -3.82 16.00
N GLY A 95 -1.39 -3.74 17.16
CA GLY A 95 0.04 -3.44 17.20
C GLY A 95 0.89 -4.48 16.46
N ILE A 96 0.60 -5.77 16.66
CA ILE A 96 1.34 -6.86 15.99
C ILE A 96 1.03 -6.91 14.49
N VAL A 97 -0.22 -6.70 14.09
CA VAL A 97 -0.59 -6.54 12.68
C VAL A 97 0.21 -5.40 12.05
N GLY A 98 0.31 -4.26 12.74
CA GLY A 98 1.12 -3.12 12.32
C GLY A 98 2.57 -3.49 12.04
N VAL A 99 3.22 -4.20 12.98
CA VAL A 99 4.63 -4.66 12.82
C VAL A 99 4.79 -5.61 11.64
N VAL A 100 3.95 -6.66 11.57
CA VAL A 100 4.12 -7.72 10.57
C VAL A 100 3.82 -7.20 9.17
N VAL A 101 2.72 -6.45 9.00
CA VAL A 101 2.36 -5.89 7.69
C VAL A 101 3.37 -4.85 7.25
N TRP A 102 3.85 -3.99 8.16
CA TRP A 102 4.94 -3.06 7.88
C TRP A 102 6.15 -3.78 7.30
N ALA A 103 6.62 -4.88 7.92
CA ALA A 103 7.78 -5.61 7.45
C ALA A 103 7.60 -6.12 6.01
N PHE A 104 6.42 -6.66 5.67
CA PHE A 104 6.12 -7.09 4.31
C PHE A 104 6.12 -5.93 3.32
N VAL A 105 5.39 -4.86 3.63
CA VAL A 105 5.19 -3.75 2.68
C VAL A 105 6.44 -2.89 2.53
N PHE A 106 7.17 -2.64 3.62
CA PHE A 106 8.44 -1.92 3.58
C PHE A 106 9.46 -2.68 2.72
N VAL A 107 9.61 -3.99 2.92
CA VAL A 107 10.51 -4.81 2.10
C VAL A 107 10.06 -4.81 0.63
N LEU A 108 8.76 -4.91 0.34
CA LEU A 108 8.27 -4.83 -1.04
C LEU A 108 8.65 -3.49 -1.69
N LYS A 109 8.42 -2.37 -1.00
CA LYS A 109 8.74 -1.03 -1.49
C LYS A 109 10.23 -0.91 -1.82
N GLN A 110 11.10 -1.34 -0.91
CA GLN A 110 12.55 -1.28 -1.11
C GLN A 110 13.01 -2.19 -2.26
N LEU A 111 12.46 -3.41 -2.35
CA LEU A 111 12.81 -4.33 -3.42
C LEU A 111 12.34 -3.82 -4.78
N VAL A 112 11.14 -3.26 -4.88
CA VAL A 112 10.63 -2.69 -6.15
C VAL A 112 11.49 -1.52 -6.61
N HIS A 113 11.82 -0.59 -5.71
CA HIS A 113 12.69 0.52 -6.05
C HIS A 113 14.07 0.02 -6.48
N PHE A 114 14.66 -0.90 -5.72
CA PHE A 114 15.96 -1.48 -6.04
C PHE A 114 15.97 -2.22 -7.38
N THR A 115 14.98 -3.08 -7.66
CA THR A 115 14.93 -3.84 -8.91
C THR A 115 14.65 -2.96 -10.11
N PHE A 116 13.71 -2.00 -9.99
CA PHE A 116 13.42 -1.04 -11.06
C PHE A 116 14.68 -0.23 -11.44
N GLU A 117 15.39 0.28 -10.44
CA GLU A 117 16.65 1.00 -10.62
C GLU A 117 17.71 0.15 -11.33
N TRP A 118 17.84 -1.12 -10.96
CA TRP A 118 18.80 -2.03 -11.57
C TRP A 118 18.44 -2.49 -12.98
N VAL A 119 17.16 -2.47 -13.34
CA VAL A 119 16.63 -3.07 -14.58
C VAL A 119 16.18 -2.04 -15.62
N ILE A 120 16.02 -0.77 -15.24
CA ILE A 120 15.54 0.29 -16.16
C ILE A 120 16.56 1.42 -16.32
N ARG A 121 17.29 1.82 -15.27
CA ARG A 121 18.28 2.91 -15.41
C ARG A 121 19.43 2.58 -16.38
N PRO A 122 19.98 1.35 -16.44
CA PRO A 122 21.00 1.03 -17.43
C PRO A 122 20.52 1.21 -18.87
N GLU A 123 19.26 0.85 -19.14
CA GLU A 123 18.60 0.91 -20.45
C GLU A 123 18.32 2.36 -20.87
N GLU A 124 18.06 3.25 -19.91
CA GLU A 124 17.90 4.69 -20.15
C GLU A 124 19.24 5.37 -20.55
N ARG A 125 20.38 4.80 -20.13
CA ARG A 125 21.73 5.31 -20.43
C ARG A 125 22.46 4.57 -21.56
N GLY A 126 21.92 3.44 -22.00
CA GLY A 126 22.54 2.58 -23.01
C GLY A 126 22.26 3.04 -24.43
N ASP A 127 23.06 2.55 -25.38
CA ASP A 127 22.95 2.92 -26.80
C ASP A 127 21.68 2.38 -27.49
N SER A 128 21.02 1.38 -26.90
CA SER A 128 19.87 0.71 -27.50
C SER A 128 18.66 0.62 -26.56
N LEU A 129 17.77 1.60 -26.66
CA LEU A 129 16.48 1.66 -25.97
C LEU A 129 15.60 0.41 -26.22
N ALA A 130 15.84 -0.30 -27.33
CA ALA A 130 15.16 -1.56 -27.65
C ALA A 130 15.45 -2.72 -26.67
N LEU A 131 16.48 -2.61 -25.83
CA LEU A 131 16.74 -3.62 -24.79
C LEU A 131 15.65 -3.65 -23.71
N LEU A 132 14.88 -2.56 -23.54
CA LEU A 132 13.75 -2.46 -22.62
C LEU A 132 12.73 -3.61 -22.76
N PHE A 133 12.53 -4.12 -23.98
CA PHE A 133 11.54 -5.16 -24.23
C PHE A 133 11.89 -6.48 -23.53
N ILE A 134 13.18 -6.76 -23.30
CA ILE A 134 13.65 -8.02 -22.71
C ILE A 134 13.16 -8.17 -21.25
N PRO A 135 13.49 -7.26 -20.31
CA PRO A 135 13.02 -7.38 -18.94
C PRO A 135 11.51 -7.30 -18.84
N MET A 136 10.84 -6.44 -19.63
CA MET A 136 9.38 -6.33 -19.63
C MET A 136 8.67 -7.63 -20.02
N LEU A 137 9.08 -8.25 -21.14
CA LEU A 137 8.45 -9.49 -21.61
C LEU A 137 8.80 -10.67 -20.68
N PHE A 138 10.03 -10.74 -20.17
CA PHE A 138 10.42 -11.75 -19.20
C PHE A 138 9.62 -11.62 -17.89
N GLY A 139 9.51 -10.42 -17.34
CA GLY A 139 8.71 -10.14 -16.15
C GLY A 139 7.25 -10.55 -16.35
N ALA A 140 6.66 -10.22 -17.49
CA ALA A 140 5.29 -10.61 -17.84
C ALA A 140 5.08 -12.13 -17.92
N LEU A 141 6.05 -12.88 -18.45
CA LEU A 141 6.01 -14.35 -18.47
C LEU A 141 6.06 -14.93 -17.05
N VAL A 142 6.93 -14.41 -16.20
CA VAL A 142 7.04 -14.88 -14.81
C VAL A 142 5.77 -14.56 -14.02
N VAL A 143 5.19 -13.37 -14.20
CA VAL A 143 3.91 -13.00 -13.59
C VAL A 143 2.79 -13.92 -14.08
N ALA A 144 2.71 -14.18 -15.39
CA ALA A 144 1.73 -15.13 -15.95
C ALA A 144 1.89 -16.55 -15.39
N TRP A 145 3.12 -16.97 -15.12
CA TRP A 145 3.40 -18.24 -14.46
C TRP A 145 2.91 -18.23 -13.01
N ILE A 146 3.24 -17.20 -12.22
CA ILE A 146 2.81 -17.06 -10.81
C ILE A 146 1.29 -17.02 -10.70
N THR A 147 0.60 -16.26 -11.54
CA THR A 147 -0.87 -16.17 -11.55
C THR A 147 -1.50 -17.48 -12.02
N GLY A 148 -0.78 -18.28 -12.80
CA GLY A 148 -1.09 -19.68 -13.13
C GLY A 148 -1.10 -20.64 -11.92
N LEU A 149 -0.30 -20.36 -10.88
CA LEU A 149 -0.12 -21.28 -9.74
C LEU A 149 -1.27 -21.13 -8.72
N LYS A 150 -2.06 -22.19 -8.56
CA LYS A 150 -3.11 -22.32 -7.53
C LYS A 150 -4.13 -21.16 -7.54
N ALA A 151 -4.58 -20.74 -8.71
CA ALA A 151 -5.57 -19.66 -8.83
C ALA A 151 -6.85 -20.02 -8.06
N SER A 152 -7.10 -19.35 -6.93
CA SER A 152 -8.45 -19.32 -6.37
C SER A 152 -9.20 -18.18 -7.05
N THR A 153 -10.43 -18.45 -7.44
CA THR A 153 -11.26 -17.50 -8.18
C THR A 153 -12.40 -17.09 -7.25
N ILE A 154 -12.54 -15.80 -6.99
CA ILE A 154 -13.76 -15.29 -6.35
C ILE A 154 -14.64 -14.75 -7.46
N HIS A 155 -15.89 -15.17 -7.45
CA HIS A 155 -16.90 -14.68 -8.35
C HIS A 155 -17.69 -13.56 -7.69
N PHE A 156 -17.83 -12.44 -8.39
CA PHE A 156 -18.71 -11.36 -7.96
C PHE A 156 -19.64 -10.94 -9.09
N ARG A 157 -20.79 -10.36 -8.75
CA ARG A 157 -21.70 -9.78 -9.75
C ARG A 157 -21.54 -8.27 -9.77
N ASP A 158 -21.40 -7.71 -10.97
CA ASP A 158 -21.42 -6.27 -11.14
C ASP A 158 -22.84 -5.68 -10.96
N SER A 159 -22.95 -4.35 -11.01
CA SER A 159 -24.24 -3.64 -10.92
C SER A 159 -25.21 -3.97 -12.07
N LYS A 160 -24.75 -4.67 -13.11
CA LYS A 160 -25.54 -5.13 -14.26
C LYS A 160 -25.87 -6.63 -14.16
N GLY A 161 -25.50 -7.29 -13.05
CA GLY A 161 -25.75 -8.70 -12.80
C GLY A 161 -24.81 -9.66 -13.51
N LYS A 162 -23.77 -9.17 -14.20
CA LYS A 162 -22.79 -9.99 -14.89
C LYS A 162 -21.79 -10.58 -13.90
N LEU A 163 -21.52 -11.88 -14.04
CA LEU A 163 -20.56 -12.59 -13.21
C LEU A 163 -19.14 -12.32 -13.70
N HIS A 164 -18.28 -11.84 -12.80
CA HIS A 164 -16.86 -11.60 -13.02
C HIS A 164 -16.04 -12.54 -12.15
N ALA A 165 -14.84 -12.90 -12.63
CA ALA A 165 -13.92 -13.81 -11.96
C ALA A 165 -12.65 -13.05 -11.57
N LEU A 166 -12.42 -12.85 -10.27
CA LEU A 166 -11.20 -12.25 -9.75
C LEU A 166 -10.18 -13.36 -9.50
N ILE A 167 -9.10 -13.36 -10.28
CA ILE A 167 -7.95 -14.23 -10.06
C ILE A 167 -7.08 -13.62 -8.96
N ASP A 168 -6.78 -14.42 -7.95
CA ASP A 168 -6.01 -14.10 -6.75
C ASP A 168 -4.89 -13.05 -6.87
N ALA A 169 -4.00 -13.17 -7.84
CA ALA A 169 -2.80 -12.34 -7.93
C ALA A 169 -2.79 -11.36 -9.12
N GLU A 170 -3.83 -11.36 -9.97
CA GLU A 170 -3.94 -10.47 -11.14
C GLU A 170 -4.59 -9.12 -10.77
N GLY A 171 -4.29 -8.09 -11.55
CA GLY A 171 -4.90 -6.77 -11.43
C GLY A 171 -4.39 -5.98 -10.22
N ASP A 172 -5.02 -4.85 -9.89
CA ASP A 172 -4.54 -3.95 -8.83
C ASP A 172 -4.63 -4.51 -7.40
N GLY A 173 -5.40 -5.57 -7.16
CA GLY A 173 -5.61 -6.17 -5.84
C GLY A 173 -6.61 -5.46 -4.92
N LEU A 174 -6.97 -4.20 -5.17
CA LEU A 174 -7.90 -3.45 -4.31
C LEU A 174 -9.31 -4.02 -4.37
N GLU A 175 -9.80 -4.33 -5.58
CA GLU A 175 -11.11 -4.96 -5.78
C GLU A 175 -11.20 -6.31 -5.07
N ARG A 176 -10.08 -7.04 -5.05
CA ARG A 176 -9.98 -8.31 -4.35
C ARG A 176 -9.94 -8.16 -2.83
N ALA A 177 -9.21 -7.17 -2.32
CA ALA A 177 -9.18 -6.86 -0.89
C ALA A 177 -10.59 -6.51 -0.37
N ILE A 178 -11.33 -5.68 -1.13
CA ILE A 178 -12.73 -5.35 -0.84
C ILE A 178 -13.59 -6.63 -0.84
N SER A 179 -13.45 -7.49 -1.85
CA SER A 179 -14.22 -8.73 -1.91
C SER A 179 -13.92 -9.69 -0.75
N LEU A 180 -12.66 -9.81 -0.32
CA LEU A 180 -12.24 -10.65 0.81
C LEU A 180 -12.68 -10.08 2.16
N TYR A 181 -12.75 -8.76 2.25
CA TYR A 181 -13.32 -8.07 3.40
C TYR A 181 -14.80 -8.41 3.54
N PHE A 182 -15.56 -8.24 2.46
CA PHE A 182 -17.00 -8.50 2.45
C PHE A 182 -17.38 -9.97 2.54
N SER A 183 -16.53 -10.91 2.12
CA SER A 183 -16.76 -12.35 2.33
C SER A 183 -16.75 -12.77 3.80
N SER A 184 -16.29 -11.90 4.71
CA SER A 184 -16.38 -12.14 6.15
C SER A 184 -17.71 -11.66 6.76
N GLU A 185 -18.54 -10.93 6.01
CA GLU A 185 -19.77 -10.32 6.52
C GLU A 185 -20.97 -11.30 6.43
N PRO A 186 -21.60 -11.67 7.57
CA PRO A 186 -22.64 -12.70 7.61
C PRO A 186 -23.88 -12.40 6.73
N ALA A 187 -24.24 -11.13 6.58
CA ALA A 187 -25.45 -10.71 5.90
C ALA A 187 -25.38 -10.81 4.37
N LEU A 188 -24.18 -10.81 3.79
CA LEU A 188 -24.01 -10.77 2.33
C LEU A 188 -24.24 -12.14 1.67
N GLU A 189 -24.10 -13.24 2.42
CA GLU A 189 -23.91 -14.57 1.83
C GLU A 189 -24.88 -15.66 2.31
N GLN A 190 -25.80 -15.36 3.24
CA GLN A 190 -26.96 -16.25 3.54
C GLN A 190 -27.75 -16.61 2.26
N THR A 191 -27.57 -15.84 1.18
CA THR A 191 -28.23 -15.98 -0.12
C THR A 191 -27.42 -16.77 -1.17
N LEU A 192 -26.14 -17.12 -0.97
CA LEU A 192 -25.28 -17.62 -2.06
C LEU A 192 -24.62 -19.00 -1.86
N LEU A 193 -24.13 -19.37 -0.67
CA LEU A 193 -23.24 -20.55 -0.53
C LEU A 193 -23.46 -21.45 0.71
N GLY A 194 -24.36 -21.09 1.63
CA GLY A 194 -24.73 -21.96 2.76
C GLY A 194 -23.66 -22.12 3.86
N ALA A 195 -22.60 -21.31 3.84
CA ALA A 195 -21.58 -21.22 4.89
C ALA A 195 -21.52 -19.78 5.42
N GLU A 196 -21.31 -19.60 6.72
CA GLU A 196 -21.48 -18.31 7.40
C GLU A 196 -20.15 -17.68 7.85
N GLY A 197 -19.99 -16.38 7.60
CA GLY A 197 -19.03 -15.50 8.27
C GLY A 197 -17.55 -15.91 8.14
N VAL A 198 -16.85 -15.97 9.28
CA VAL A 198 -15.38 -16.12 9.37
C VAL A 198 -14.88 -17.42 8.71
N GLU A 199 -15.69 -18.46 8.70
CA GLU A 199 -15.32 -19.78 8.21
C GLU A 199 -15.02 -19.79 6.71
N MET A 200 -15.75 -18.98 5.94
CA MET A 200 -15.48 -18.79 4.51
C MET A 200 -14.10 -18.16 4.27
N ARG A 201 -13.74 -17.16 5.07
CA ARG A 201 -12.40 -16.53 4.97
C ARG A 201 -11.30 -17.55 5.24
N TRP A 202 -11.54 -18.52 6.12
CA TRP A 202 -10.57 -19.58 6.45
C TRP A 202 -10.44 -20.65 5.38
N GLN A 203 -11.43 -20.85 4.52
CA GLN A 203 -11.29 -21.72 3.35
C GLN A 203 -10.38 -21.10 2.28
N MET A 204 -10.31 -19.77 2.23
CA MET A 204 -9.50 -19.04 1.24
C MET A 204 -7.99 -19.03 1.57
N PRO A 205 -7.12 -18.95 0.56
CA PRO A 205 -5.69 -18.74 0.78
C PRO A 205 -5.46 -17.35 1.40
N THR A 206 -4.79 -17.29 2.56
CA THR A 206 -4.39 -16.05 3.24
C THR A 206 -2.93 -15.71 2.90
N PHE A 207 -1.96 -16.25 3.64
CA PHE A 207 -0.54 -15.97 3.41
C PHE A 207 -0.06 -16.35 2.02
N SER A 208 -0.55 -17.47 1.46
CA SER A 208 -0.20 -17.85 0.09
C SER A 208 -0.68 -16.84 -0.94
N LEU A 209 -1.77 -16.13 -0.68
CA LEU A 209 -2.25 -15.05 -1.54
C LEU A 209 -1.34 -13.83 -1.44
N ALA A 210 -1.05 -13.39 -0.20
CA ALA A 210 -0.15 -12.27 0.07
C ALA A 210 1.24 -12.47 -0.56
N ILE A 211 1.84 -13.67 -0.44
CA ILE A 211 3.16 -13.97 -1.01
C ILE A 211 3.12 -13.94 -2.54
N ARG A 212 2.11 -14.55 -3.17
CA ARG A 212 1.98 -14.52 -4.64
C ARG A 212 1.79 -13.10 -5.15
N LYS A 213 0.95 -12.31 -4.48
CA LYS A 213 0.72 -10.90 -4.83
C LYS A 213 1.99 -10.06 -4.63
N PHE A 214 2.73 -10.29 -3.55
CA PHE A 214 4.02 -9.65 -3.29
C PHE A 214 5.00 -9.92 -4.44
N ILE A 215 5.20 -11.19 -4.80
CA ILE A 215 6.17 -11.56 -5.83
C ILE A 215 5.72 -11.06 -7.21
N ALA A 216 4.43 -11.19 -7.53
CA ALA A 216 3.88 -10.69 -8.79
C ALA A 216 4.05 -9.17 -8.90
N THR A 217 3.75 -8.41 -7.84
CA THR A 217 3.93 -6.95 -7.81
C THR A 217 5.40 -6.56 -7.94
N LEU A 218 6.28 -7.25 -7.23
CA LEU A 218 7.73 -7.04 -7.31
C LEU A 218 8.25 -7.23 -8.74
N ILE A 219 7.81 -8.29 -9.41
CA ILE A 219 8.26 -8.60 -10.77
C ILE A 219 7.61 -7.65 -11.78
N THR A 220 6.30 -7.38 -11.66
CA THR A 220 5.61 -6.45 -12.56
C THR A 220 6.27 -5.08 -12.51
N LEU A 221 6.39 -4.45 -11.34
CA LEU A 221 6.97 -3.11 -11.24
C LEU A 221 8.49 -3.12 -11.41
N GLY A 222 9.19 -4.10 -10.83
CA GLY A 222 10.65 -4.20 -10.91
C GLY A 222 11.19 -4.45 -12.32
N SER A 223 10.40 -5.10 -13.19
CA SER A 223 10.76 -5.29 -14.61
C SER A 223 10.38 -4.11 -15.52
N GLY A 224 9.78 -3.05 -14.97
CA GLY A 224 9.38 -1.86 -15.71
C GLY A 224 7.88 -1.74 -15.98
N GLY A 225 7.02 -2.57 -15.40
CA GLY A 225 5.56 -2.38 -15.47
C GLY A 225 5.14 -1.02 -14.93
N SER A 226 4.08 -0.45 -15.52
CA SER A 226 3.52 0.83 -15.09
C SER A 226 2.33 0.60 -14.16
N GLY A 227 2.41 1.08 -12.93
CA GLY A 227 1.37 0.88 -11.92
C GLY A 227 1.75 1.44 -10.55
N GLY A 228 0.81 1.43 -9.62
CA GLY A 228 1.03 1.83 -8.23
C GLY A 228 1.17 0.64 -7.29
N LEU A 229 1.71 0.87 -6.10
CA LEU A 229 1.80 -0.15 -5.05
C LEU A 229 0.52 -0.22 -4.21
N GLU A 230 -0.31 0.83 -4.21
CA GLU A 230 -1.39 1.09 -3.26
C GLU A 230 -2.43 -0.02 -3.22
N GLY A 231 -2.92 -0.47 -4.38
CA GLY A 231 -3.89 -1.56 -4.46
C GLY A 231 -3.29 -2.89 -4.00
N SER A 232 -2.07 -3.17 -4.44
CA SER A 232 -1.39 -4.43 -4.18
C SER A 232 -1.02 -4.58 -2.71
N VAL A 233 -0.51 -3.53 -2.07
CA VAL A 233 -0.21 -3.53 -0.63
C VAL A 233 -1.48 -3.60 0.20
N THR A 234 -2.61 -3.07 -0.28
CA THR A 234 -3.91 -3.21 0.39
C THR A 234 -4.32 -4.67 0.47
N LEU A 235 -4.20 -5.43 -0.63
CA LEU A 235 -4.47 -6.87 -0.64
C LEU A 235 -3.47 -7.66 0.22
N ILE A 236 -2.18 -7.34 0.11
CA ILE A 236 -1.13 -7.99 0.90
C ILE A 236 -1.39 -7.75 2.40
N GLY A 237 -1.67 -6.50 2.79
CA GLY A 237 -1.96 -6.12 4.18
C GLY A 237 -3.18 -6.82 4.74
N GLU A 238 -4.29 -6.82 4.01
CA GLU A 238 -5.50 -7.57 4.37
C GLU A 238 -5.20 -9.06 4.57
N SER A 239 -4.51 -9.68 3.61
CA SER A 239 -4.30 -11.13 3.60
C SER A 239 -3.24 -11.60 4.60
N VAL A 240 -2.23 -10.78 4.89
CA VAL A 240 -1.27 -11.00 5.98
C VAL A 240 -1.98 -10.90 7.32
N ALA A 241 -2.79 -9.85 7.53
CA ALA A 241 -3.53 -9.66 8.77
C ALA A 241 -4.52 -10.81 9.02
N ALA A 242 -5.35 -11.15 8.03
CA ALA A 242 -6.24 -12.32 8.13
C ALA A 242 -5.46 -13.62 8.34
N GLY A 243 -4.29 -13.77 7.69
CA GLY A 243 -3.41 -14.92 7.85
C GLY A 243 -2.91 -15.11 9.28
N LEU A 244 -2.58 -14.03 9.99
CA LEU A 244 -2.09 -14.08 11.38
C LEU A 244 -3.09 -14.71 12.34
N PHE A 245 -4.38 -14.60 12.05
CA PHE A 245 -5.46 -15.09 12.91
C PHE A 245 -6.11 -16.39 12.41
N LYS A 246 -5.68 -16.91 11.25
CA LYS A 246 -6.23 -18.11 10.65
C LYS A 246 -5.95 -19.36 11.51
N PRO A 247 -6.99 -20.14 11.90
CA PRO A 247 -6.80 -21.38 12.64
C PRO A 247 -5.95 -22.37 11.85
N ARG A 248 -5.01 -23.05 12.54
CA ARG A 248 -4.17 -24.09 11.95
C ARG A 248 -4.56 -25.45 12.53
N PRO A 249 -4.86 -26.46 11.69
CA PRO A 249 -5.34 -27.77 12.16
C PRO A 249 -4.30 -28.51 13.02
N VAL A 250 -3.01 -28.25 12.82
CA VAL A 250 -1.93 -28.77 13.67
C VAL A 250 -2.03 -28.22 15.10
N VAL A 251 -2.40 -26.95 15.23
CA VAL A 251 -2.52 -26.28 16.53
C VAL A 251 -3.82 -26.67 17.22
N GLU A 252 -4.90 -26.87 16.47
CA GLU A 252 -6.19 -27.34 16.98
C GLU A 252 -6.10 -28.76 17.57
N LYS A 253 -5.33 -29.66 16.93
CA LYS A 253 -5.00 -30.99 17.46
C LYS A 253 -4.03 -30.97 18.63
N ALA A 254 -3.17 -29.94 18.75
CA ALA A 254 -2.31 -29.74 19.92
C ALA A 254 -3.09 -29.15 21.11
N ASN A 255 -4.15 -28.40 20.83
CA ASN A 255 -5.00 -27.72 21.81
C ASN A 255 -5.76 -28.69 22.73
N THR A 256 -5.95 -29.94 22.30
CA THR A 256 -6.59 -30.99 23.10
C THR A 256 -5.64 -31.68 24.09
N ARG A 257 -4.31 -31.43 24.03
CA ARG A 257 -3.34 -32.17 24.84
C ARG A 257 -2.52 -31.41 25.89
N VAL A 258 -2.42 -30.07 25.96
CA VAL A 258 -1.71 -29.42 27.09
C VAL A 258 -2.08 -27.94 27.32
N GLY A 259 -2.42 -27.60 28.57
CA GLY A 259 -1.96 -26.40 29.32
C GLY A 259 -2.03 -25.00 28.70
N TRP A 260 -1.39 -24.04 29.40
CA TRP A 260 -1.31 -22.60 29.13
C TRP A 260 -1.11 -22.17 27.65
N VAL A 261 -0.43 -22.97 26.82
CA VAL A 261 -0.23 -22.72 25.38
C VAL A 261 -1.55 -22.68 24.62
N GLY A 262 -2.49 -23.56 24.97
CA GLY A 262 -3.81 -23.56 24.36
C GLY A 262 -4.65 -22.34 24.71
N LYS A 263 -4.47 -21.79 25.92
CA LYS A 263 -5.08 -20.52 26.33
C LYS A 263 -4.53 -19.34 25.52
N ILE A 264 -3.22 -19.29 25.30
CA ILE A 264 -2.59 -18.24 24.47
C ILE A 264 -3.10 -18.31 23.03
N TRP A 265 -3.19 -19.51 22.46
CA TRP A 265 -3.67 -19.65 21.08
C TRP A 265 -5.15 -19.30 20.92
N LYS A 266 -6.00 -19.73 21.86
CA LYS A 266 -7.42 -19.31 21.88
C LYS A 266 -7.58 -17.80 22.06
N TRP A 267 -6.70 -17.18 22.86
CA TRP A 267 -6.66 -15.72 22.99
C TRP A 267 -6.23 -15.05 21.70
N TRP A 268 -5.28 -15.63 20.96
CA TRP A 268 -4.80 -15.12 19.69
C TRP A 268 -5.81 -15.24 18.54
N GLN A 269 -6.56 -16.35 18.50
CA GLN A 269 -7.47 -16.65 17.40
C GLN A 269 -8.67 -15.70 17.39
N THR A 270 -9.05 -15.31 16.18
CA THR A 270 -10.24 -14.51 15.95
C THR A 270 -11.45 -15.38 15.64
N SER A 271 -12.45 -15.33 16.52
CA SER A 271 -13.66 -16.15 16.41
C SER A 271 -14.86 -15.37 15.85
N THR A 272 -14.83 -14.04 15.94
CA THR A 272 -15.93 -13.17 15.51
C THR A 272 -15.60 -12.50 14.17
N PRO A 273 -16.60 -12.30 13.29
CA PRO A 273 -16.43 -11.53 12.06
C PRO A 273 -15.89 -10.11 12.31
N ASP A 274 -16.34 -9.46 13.38
CA ASP A 274 -15.94 -8.10 13.70
C ASP A 274 -14.47 -7.96 14.06
N ASP A 275 -13.93 -8.89 14.84
CA ASP A 275 -12.51 -8.92 15.20
C ASP A 275 -11.65 -9.19 13.95
N LEU A 276 -12.13 -10.05 13.03
CA LEU A 276 -11.40 -10.38 11.80
C LEU A 276 -11.36 -9.18 10.88
N GLN A 277 -12.49 -8.52 10.71
CA GLN A 277 -12.60 -7.27 9.95
C GLN A 277 -11.74 -6.17 10.56
N THR A 278 -11.67 -6.09 11.90
CA THR A 278 -10.78 -5.15 12.60
C THR A 278 -9.31 -5.43 12.26
N ALA A 279 -8.90 -6.70 12.26
CA ALA A 279 -7.57 -7.09 11.83
C ALA A 279 -7.30 -6.77 10.35
N GLN A 280 -8.23 -7.09 9.45
CA GLN A 280 -8.13 -6.80 8.02
C GLN A 280 -7.97 -5.29 7.76
N LEU A 281 -8.81 -4.46 8.38
CA LEU A 281 -8.70 -3.00 8.31
C LEU A 281 -7.37 -2.50 8.89
N GLY A 282 -6.93 -3.07 10.01
CA GLY A 282 -5.62 -2.79 10.58
C GLY A 282 -4.47 -3.13 9.64
N GLY A 283 -4.57 -4.24 8.90
CA GLY A 283 -3.60 -4.63 7.90
C GLY A 283 -3.57 -3.68 6.71
N ILE A 284 -4.74 -3.32 6.18
CA ILE A 284 -4.85 -2.32 5.10
C ILE A 284 -4.26 -0.97 5.54
N ALA A 285 -4.62 -0.50 6.73
CA ALA A 285 -4.13 0.78 7.26
C ALA A 285 -2.61 0.75 7.50
N ALA A 286 -2.05 -0.34 8.03
CA ALA A 286 -0.61 -0.49 8.20
C ALA A 286 0.13 -0.51 6.87
N ALA A 287 -0.41 -1.20 5.86
CA ALA A 287 0.17 -1.28 4.52
C ALA A 287 0.22 0.08 3.83
N VAL A 288 -0.91 0.80 3.82
CA VAL A 288 -0.99 2.14 3.21
C VAL A 288 -0.11 3.14 3.98
N SER A 289 -0.03 3.03 5.31
CA SER A 289 0.85 3.87 6.13
C SER A 289 2.34 3.62 5.87
N ALA A 290 2.75 2.36 5.69
CA ALA A 290 4.13 2.00 5.35
C ALA A 290 4.54 2.61 3.99
N LEU A 291 3.60 2.68 3.05
CA LEU A 291 3.83 3.21 1.71
C LEU A 291 3.93 4.74 1.70
N LEU A 292 2.93 5.41 2.28
CA LEU A 292 2.70 6.86 2.15
C LEU A 292 3.26 7.71 3.28
N GLY A 293 3.57 7.12 4.44
CA GLY A 293 3.99 7.88 5.63
C GLY A 293 2.88 8.73 6.25
N ALA A 294 1.60 8.41 6.00
CA ALA A 294 0.44 9.18 6.45
C ALA A 294 -0.53 8.31 7.28
N PRO A 295 -0.24 8.05 8.58
CA PRO A 295 -0.96 7.06 9.38
C PRO A 295 -2.45 7.37 9.57
N PHE A 296 -2.80 8.64 9.74
CA PHE A 296 -4.20 9.06 9.86
C PHE A 296 -4.97 8.86 8.56
N ALA A 297 -4.40 9.31 7.43
CA ALA A 297 -5.01 9.14 6.12
C ALA A 297 -5.19 7.65 5.78
N ALA A 298 -4.21 6.81 6.12
CA ALA A 298 -4.28 5.36 5.93
C ALA A 298 -5.40 4.69 6.74
N ALA A 299 -5.60 5.09 8.00
CA ALA A 299 -6.67 4.57 8.85
C ALA A 299 -8.07 4.97 8.34
N PHE A 300 -8.24 6.24 7.92
CA PHE A 300 -9.48 6.70 7.31
C PHE A 300 -9.74 6.01 5.96
N PHE A 301 -8.72 5.88 5.12
CA PHE A 301 -8.80 5.17 3.85
C PHE A 301 -9.30 3.73 4.04
N ALA A 302 -8.70 2.98 4.98
CA ALA A 302 -9.11 1.61 5.24
C ALA A 302 -10.60 1.51 5.59
N ILE A 303 -11.11 2.41 6.43
CA ILE A 303 -12.51 2.38 6.85
C ILE A 303 -13.46 2.90 5.79
N GLU A 304 -13.13 4.00 5.11
CA GLU A 304 -14.03 4.61 4.14
C GLU A 304 -14.16 3.76 2.87
N VAL A 305 -13.04 3.21 2.39
CA VAL A 305 -13.04 2.41 1.16
C VAL A 305 -13.70 1.05 1.38
N MET A 306 -13.50 0.43 2.55
CA MET A 306 -14.18 -0.83 2.88
C MET A 306 -15.64 -0.62 3.30
N TYR A 307 -15.95 0.39 4.13
CA TYR A 307 -17.32 0.75 4.53
C TYR A 307 -17.85 1.94 3.75
N ARG A 308 -18.15 1.71 2.47
CA ARG A 308 -18.64 2.70 1.50
C ARG A 308 -19.88 3.52 1.93
N ARG A 309 -20.53 3.24 3.08
CA ARG A 309 -21.76 3.93 3.56
C ARG A 309 -21.91 4.13 5.08
N ARG A 310 -21.08 3.54 5.95
CA ARG A 310 -21.17 3.70 7.43
C ARG A 310 -19.78 3.50 8.05
N PRO A 311 -18.94 4.55 8.19
CA PRO A 311 -17.65 4.40 8.83
C PRO A 311 -17.85 3.94 10.28
N ILE A 312 -17.33 2.77 10.62
CA ILE A 312 -17.43 2.21 11.97
C ILE A 312 -16.32 2.82 12.83
N ILE A 313 -16.70 3.78 13.67
CA ILE A 313 -15.77 4.51 14.54
C ILE A 313 -15.02 3.55 15.48
N GLU A 314 -15.67 2.48 15.92
CA GLU A 314 -15.07 1.48 16.83
C GLU A 314 -13.85 0.79 16.21
N LYS A 315 -13.89 0.49 14.90
CA LYS A 315 -12.78 -0.16 14.18
C LYS A 315 -11.65 0.83 13.84
N LEU A 316 -11.93 2.14 13.85
CA LEU A 316 -10.96 3.21 13.50
C LEU A 316 -9.79 3.28 14.45
N ILE A 317 -10.04 3.11 15.75
CA ILE A 317 -8.98 3.20 16.76
C ILE A 317 -7.93 2.10 16.53
N TYR A 318 -8.37 0.86 16.27
CA TYR A 318 -7.47 -0.26 16.00
C TYR A 318 -6.73 -0.12 14.66
N ALA A 319 -7.41 0.36 13.62
CA ALA A 319 -6.78 0.67 12.35
C ALA A 319 -5.69 1.77 12.50
N LEU A 320 -5.97 2.79 13.31
CA LEU A 320 -5.02 3.86 13.63
C LEU A 320 -3.83 3.37 14.45
N ILE A 321 -4.02 2.46 15.41
CA ILE A 321 -2.92 1.85 16.15
C ILE A 321 -2.00 1.10 15.19
N SER A 322 -2.56 0.27 14.32
CA SER A 322 -1.81 -0.50 13.33
C SER A 322 -1.05 0.40 12.35
N SER A 323 -1.67 1.49 11.87
CA SER A 323 -1.03 2.45 10.96
C SER A 323 0.07 3.27 11.63
N LEU A 324 -0.14 3.72 12.87
CA LEU A 324 0.88 4.44 13.66
C LEU A 324 2.09 3.57 13.95
N VAL A 325 1.89 2.30 14.34
CA VAL A 325 3.00 1.37 14.54
C VAL A 325 3.82 1.22 13.26
N SER A 326 3.15 0.98 12.13
CA SER A 326 3.80 0.90 10.81
C SER A 326 4.57 2.18 10.46
N TYR A 327 3.98 3.35 10.72
CA TYR A 327 4.61 4.66 10.49
C TYR A 327 5.89 4.85 11.31
N PHE A 328 5.83 4.60 12.63
CA PHE A 328 7.00 4.77 13.49
C PHE A 328 8.11 3.77 13.15
N LEU A 329 7.78 2.54 12.76
CA LEU A 329 8.78 1.58 12.29
C LEU A 329 9.44 2.03 10.99
N SER A 330 8.69 2.59 10.04
CA SER A 330 9.28 3.19 8.84
C SER A 330 10.24 4.31 9.21
N ASN A 331 9.88 5.22 10.12
CA ASN A 331 10.76 6.30 10.57
C ASN A 331 12.04 5.79 11.23
N VAL A 332 11.95 4.72 12.02
CA VAL A 332 13.13 4.08 12.63
C VAL A 332 14.01 3.44 11.56
N ALA A 333 13.42 2.77 10.58
CA ALA A 333 14.16 2.10 9.51
C ALA A 333 14.83 3.07 8.52
N THR A 334 14.24 4.23 8.26
CA THR A 334 14.80 5.25 7.36
C THR A 334 15.67 6.29 8.09
N GLY A 335 15.84 6.17 9.41
CA GLY A 335 16.68 7.08 10.19
C GLY A 335 16.07 8.48 10.40
N GLY A 336 14.76 8.63 10.22
CA GLY A 336 14.07 9.91 10.43
C GLY A 336 12.69 9.98 9.78
N HIS A 337 12.03 11.13 9.94
CA HIS A 337 10.76 11.43 9.27
C HIS A 337 11.03 11.85 7.82
N SER A 338 11.27 10.89 6.94
CA SER A 338 11.36 11.18 5.50
C SER A 338 9.95 11.32 4.93
N SER A 339 9.54 12.53 4.55
CA SER A 339 8.32 12.71 3.75
C SER A 339 8.48 12.00 2.41
N MET A 340 7.41 11.39 1.90
CA MET A 340 7.41 10.77 0.56
C MET A 340 7.70 11.81 -0.54
N PHE A 341 7.33 13.07 -0.30
CA PHE A 341 7.51 14.19 -1.21
C PHE A 341 8.11 15.39 -0.50
N GLU A 342 9.07 16.05 -1.13
CA GLU A 342 9.69 17.29 -0.64
C GLU A 342 8.85 18.49 -1.10
N VAL A 343 8.08 19.07 -0.18
CA VAL A 343 7.12 20.16 -0.47
C VAL A 343 7.59 21.50 0.14
N GLU A 344 8.70 21.48 0.89
CA GLU A 344 9.17 22.60 1.71
C GLU A 344 9.61 23.83 0.90
N ASN A 345 9.96 23.63 -0.38
CA ASN A 345 10.39 24.68 -1.28
C ASN A 345 9.26 25.29 -2.13
N LEU A 346 8.01 24.84 -1.96
CA LEU A 346 6.89 25.37 -2.74
C LEU A 346 6.48 26.76 -2.26
N PRO A 347 6.21 27.70 -3.19
CA PRO A 347 5.72 29.02 -2.82
C PRO A 347 4.35 28.93 -2.16
N SER A 348 4.11 29.81 -1.18
CA SER A 348 2.80 29.95 -0.55
C SER A 348 1.72 30.23 -1.59
N PRO A 349 0.56 29.55 -1.55
CA PRO A 349 -0.48 29.73 -2.53
C PRO A 349 -1.01 31.18 -2.47
N PRO A 350 -1.18 31.85 -3.63
CA PRO A 350 -1.70 33.22 -3.65
C PRO A 350 -3.15 33.27 -3.18
N ASN A 351 -3.46 34.18 -2.26
CA ASN A 351 -4.82 34.38 -1.75
C ASN A 351 -5.65 35.31 -2.67
N ASN A 352 -5.85 34.90 -3.92
CA ASN A 352 -6.64 35.68 -4.88
C ASN A 352 -7.79 34.85 -5.49
N LEU A 353 -8.85 35.52 -5.91
CA LEU A 353 -10.03 34.86 -6.49
C LEU A 353 -9.66 34.02 -7.73
N ARG A 354 -8.69 34.50 -8.53
CA ARG A 354 -8.22 33.80 -9.74
C ARG A 354 -7.66 32.41 -9.42
N PHE A 355 -6.88 32.29 -8.34
CA PHE A 355 -6.33 31.03 -7.86
C PHE A 355 -7.44 30.07 -7.42
N PHE A 356 -8.41 30.54 -6.63
CA PHE A 356 -9.54 29.71 -6.21
C PHE A 356 -10.41 29.25 -7.39
N VAL A 357 -10.65 30.13 -8.38
CA VAL A 357 -11.35 29.76 -9.62
C VAL A 357 -10.54 28.72 -10.40
N ALA A 358 -9.22 28.87 -10.50
CA ALA A 358 -8.35 27.89 -11.15
C ALA A 358 -8.39 26.53 -10.43
N LEU A 359 -8.42 26.50 -9.09
CA LEU A 359 -8.58 25.26 -8.32
C LEU A 359 -9.92 24.58 -8.58
N ILE A 360 -11.02 25.35 -8.69
CA ILE A 360 -12.33 24.80 -9.03
C ILE A 360 -12.30 24.19 -10.43
N VAL A 361 -11.78 24.90 -11.42
CA VAL A 361 -11.64 24.39 -12.80
C VAL A 361 -10.78 23.12 -12.81
N LEU A 362 -9.65 23.12 -12.09
CA LEU A 362 -8.78 21.95 -11.96
C LEU A 362 -9.52 20.76 -11.34
N SER A 363 -10.32 20.97 -10.30
CA SER A 363 -11.09 19.90 -9.65
C SER A 363 -12.13 19.26 -10.60
N ILE A 364 -12.77 20.08 -11.44
CA ILE A 364 -13.71 19.61 -12.48
C ILE A 364 -12.95 18.79 -13.53
N LEU A 365 -11.79 19.27 -13.97
CA LEU A 365 -10.96 18.55 -14.95
C LEU A 365 -10.50 17.19 -14.39
N ILE A 366 -10.02 17.14 -13.14
CA ILE A 366 -9.62 15.90 -12.48
C ILE A 366 -10.81 14.92 -12.37
N ALA A 367 -12.00 15.42 -12.02
CA ALA A 367 -13.20 14.60 -11.96
C ALA A 367 -13.57 14.00 -13.33
N LEU A 368 -13.51 14.81 -14.40
CA LEU A 368 -13.76 14.35 -15.78
C LEU A 368 -12.75 13.29 -16.22
N VAL A 369 -11.46 13.52 -16.00
CA VAL A 369 -10.40 12.54 -16.30
C VAL A 369 -10.60 11.25 -15.52
N SER A 370 -10.99 11.34 -14.24
CA SER A 370 -11.26 10.16 -13.40
C SER A 370 -12.43 9.32 -13.91
N ILE A 371 -13.53 9.96 -14.35
CA ILE A 371 -14.69 9.28 -14.94
C ILE A 371 -14.28 8.57 -16.24
N TYR A 372 -13.53 9.27 -17.10
CA TYR A 372 -13.05 8.69 -18.36
C TYR A 372 -12.10 7.52 -18.12
N PHE A 373 -11.12 7.68 -17.23
CA PHE A 373 -10.16 6.64 -16.86
C PHE A 373 -10.85 5.39 -16.31
N LYS A 374 -11.84 5.57 -15.42
CA LYS A 374 -12.64 4.45 -14.89
C LYS A 374 -13.32 3.68 -16.03
N ASN A 375 -14.01 4.38 -16.92
CA ASN A 375 -14.72 3.73 -18.04
C ASN A 375 -13.73 3.02 -18.97
N MET A 376 -12.58 3.64 -19.25
CA MET A 376 -11.53 3.07 -20.08
C MET A 376 -10.89 1.83 -19.44
N LYS A 377 -10.62 1.84 -18.13
CA LYS A 377 -10.17 0.67 -17.36
C LYS A 377 -11.14 -0.49 -17.53
N GLN A 378 -12.42 -0.25 -17.26
CA GLN A 378 -13.45 -1.28 -17.37
C GLN A 378 -13.55 -1.82 -18.80
N SER A 379 -13.55 -0.96 -19.81
CA SER A 379 -13.61 -1.38 -21.21
C SER A 379 -12.38 -2.18 -21.65
N LEU A 380 -11.18 -1.75 -21.29
CA LEU A 380 -9.93 -2.42 -21.67
C LEU A 380 -9.77 -3.77 -20.97
N GLU A 381 -10.12 -3.86 -19.68
CA GLU A 381 -10.13 -5.13 -18.97
C GLU A 381 -11.09 -6.11 -19.64
N HIS A 382 -12.32 -5.69 -19.92
CA HIS A 382 -13.27 -6.50 -20.69
C HIS A 382 -12.71 -6.94 -22.04
N TRP A 383 -12.04 -6.05 -22.76
CA TRP A 383 -11.43 -6.36 -24.05
C TRP A 383 -10.36 -7.45 -23.88
N PHE A 384 -9.38 -7.26 -22.99
CA PHE A 384 -8.32 -8.24 -22.71
C PHE A 384 -8.84 -9.61 -22.28
N PHE A 385 -9.90 -9.66 -21.47
CA PHE A 385 -10.52 -10.91 -21.02
C PHE A 385 -11.46 -11.55 -22.06
N SER A 386 -11.89 -10.78 -23.06
CA SER A 386 -12.71 -11.30 -24.18
C SER A 386 -11.89 -11.90 -25.31
N LEU A 387 -10.59 -11.60 -25.37
CA LEU A 387 -9.68 -12.16 -26.38
C LEU A 387 -9.55 -13.69 -26.22
N PRO A 388 -9.65 -14.48 -27.30
CA PRO A 388 -9.49 -15.94 -27.26
C PRO A 388 -8.01 -16.36 -27.19
N ILE A 389 -7.25 -15.74 -26.27
CA ILE A 389 -5.82 -15.97 -26.07
C ILE A 389 -5.55 -16.58 -24.69
N ARG A 390 -4.43 -17.28 -24.57
CA ARG A 390 -4.00 -17.86 -23.30
C ARG A 390 -3.54 -16.76 -22.35
N ARG A 391 -3.66 -17.00 -21.04
CA ARG A 391 -3.27 -16.05 -19.99
C ARG A 391 -1.87 -15.46 -20.18
N TRP A 392 -0.87 -16.29 -20.49
CA TRP A 392 0.50 -15.83 -20.70
C TRP A 392 0.64 -14.91 -21.92
N GLN A 393 -0.10 -15.16 -23.00
CA GLN A 393 -0.13 -14.32 -24.19
C GLN A 393 -0.74 -12.95 -23.89
N ARG A 394 -1.77 -12.91 -23.02
CA ARG A 394 -2.39 -11.67 -22.58
C ARG A 394 -1.41 -10.79 -21.80
N HIS A 395 -0.67 -11.37 -20.85
CA HIS A 395 0.35 -10.63 -20.08
C HIS A 395 1.46 -10.12 -20.99
N LEU A 396 1.94 -10.96 -21.92
CA LEU A 396 2.93 -10.55 -22.93
C LEU A 396 2.44 -9.39 -23.80
N LEU A 397 1.17 -9.43 -24.23
CA LEU A 397 0.58 -8.37 -25.04
C LEU A 397 0.54 -7.05 -24.26
N GLY A 398 0.10 -7.08 -23.01
CA GLY A 398 0.12 -5.90 -22.13
C GLY A 398 1.53 -5.32 -21.99
N ALA A 399 2.52 -6.16 -21.69
CA ALA A 399 3.91 -5.73 -21.54
C ALA A 399 4.53 -5.21 -22.85
N LEU A 400 4.19 -5.81 -23.99
CA LEU A 400 4.63 -5.35 -25.31
C LEU A 400 4.08 -3.96 -25.63
N VAL A 401 2.79 -3.72 -25.36
CA VAL A 401 2.18 -2.41 -25.59
C VAL A 401 2.73 -1.37 -24.60
N THR A 402 2.89 -1.72 -23.33
CA THR A 402 3.48 -0.82 -22.32
C THR A 402 4.92 -0.42 -22.69
N SER A 403 5.77 -1.39 -23.06
CA SER A 403 7.14 -1.12 -23.51
C SER A 403 7.16 -0.27 -24.79
N MET A 404 6.25 -0.52 -25.74
CA MET A 404 6.14 0.30 -26.94
C MET A 404 5.75 1.75 -26.64
N ILE A 405 4.82 1.97 -25.70
CA ILE A 405 4.45 3.33 -25.26
C ILE A 405 5.66 4.04 -24.64
N ALA A 406 6.38 3.37 -23.73
CA ALA A 406 7.56 3.94 -23.08
C ALA A 406 8.68 4.23 -24.08
N TYR A 407 8.93 3.33 -25.03
CA TYR A 407 9.89 3.51 -26.11
C TYR A 407 9.57 4.75 -26.96
N LEU A 408 8.32 4.89 -27.43
CA LEU A 408 7.89 6.02 -28.26
C LEU A 408 7.96 7.35 -27.49
N VAL A 409 7.51 7.37 -26.24
CA VAL A 409 7.54 8.59 -25.40
C VAL A 409 8.97 9.02 -25.14
N THR A 410 9.87 8.08 -24.87
CA THR A 410 11.29 8.40 -24.65
C THR A 410 11.92 9.01 -25.89
N ILE A 411 11.66 8.47 -27.08
CA ILE A 411 12.13 9.06 -28.35
C ILE A 411 11.61 10.48 -28.52
N VAL A 412 10.31 10.70 -28.27
CA VAL A 412 9.70 12.03 -28.38
C VAL A 412 10.34 13.00 -27.38
N CYS A 413 10.51 12.59 -26.12
CA CYS A 413 11.11 13.41 -25.07
C CYS A 413 12.56 13.79 -25.40
N VAL A 414 13.39 12.82 -25.77
CA VAL A 414 14.82 13.04 -26.03
C VAL A 414 15.02 13.88 -27.30
N GLN A 415 14.37 13.51 -28.41
CA GLN A 415 14.63 14.15 -29.70
C GLN A 415 13.93 15.50 -29.87
N TRP A 416 12.73 15.68 -29.30
CA TRP A 416 11.88 16.85 -29.59
C TRP A 416 11.75 17.81 -28.41
N LEU A 417 11.86 17.30 -27.18
CA LEU A 417 11.67 18.10 -25.96
C LEU A 417 12.97 18.30 -25.16
N GLY A 418 14.06 17.63 -25.54
CA GLY A 418 15.34 17.68 -24.84
C GLY A 418 15.29 17.15 -23.41
N TYR A 419 14.38 16.22 -23.11
CA TYR A 419 14.21 15.62 -21.78
C TYR A 419 14.73 14.18 -21.79
N GLU A 420 15.76 13.92 -20.99
CA GLU A 420 16.52 12.66 -21.04
C GLU A 420 15.84 11.50 -20.28
N GLU A 421 15.06 11.79 -19.24
CA GLU A 421 14.45 10.77 -18.37
C GLU A 421 13.09 10.26 -18.90
N GLY A 422 13.05 9.87 -20.17
CA GLY A 422 11.81 9.48 -20.87
C GLY A 422 11.12 8.23 -20.32
N LEU A 423 11.88 7.25 -19.83
CA LEU A 423 11.34 5.95 -19.40
C LEU A 423 10.65 6.07 -18.05
N THR A 424 11.24 6.81 -17.12
CA THR A 424 10.71 7.00 -15.76
C THR A 424 9.40 7.79 -15.72
N LEU A 425 9.11 8.57 -16.77
CA LEU A 425 7.81 9.24 -16.95
C LEU A 425 6.66 8.24 -17.10
N VAL A 426 6.91 7.15 -17.83
CA VAL A 426 5.89 6.17 -18.19
C VAL A 426 5.89 5.00 -17.21
N LEU A 427 7.05 4.38 -17.00
CA LEU A 427 7.21 3.14 -16.25
C LEU A 427 7.25 3.36 -14.74
N GLY A 428 7.15 2.25 -13.99
CA GLY A 428 7.27 2.25 -12.53
C GLY A 428 6.13 2.99 -11.81
N THR A 429 6.38 3.31 -10.54
CA THR A 429 5.38 3.90 -9.62
C THR A 429 5.06 5.35 -9.92
N GLY A 430 5.95 6.08 -10.60
CA GLY A 430 5.78 7.50 -10.90
C GLY A 430 6.21 8.46 -9.80
N GLU A 431 6.93 7.99 -8.77
CA GLU A 431 7.48 8.85 -7.71
C GLU A 431 8.50 9.87 -8.27
N ALA A 432 9.39 9.43 -9.16
CA ALA A 432 10.41 10.30 -9.78
C ALA A 432 9.80 11.50 -10.54
N PRO A 433 8.92 11.31 -11.55
CA PRO A 433 8.36 12.45 -12.27
C PRO A 433 7.47 13.35 -11.40
N LEU A 434 6.84 12.79 -10.36
CA LEU A 434 6.09 13.59 -9.39
C LEU A 434 7.02 14.48 -8.54
N ASN A 435 8.17 13.97 -8.09
CA ASN A 435 9.18 14.76 -7.39
C ASN A 435 9.74 15.87 -8.29
N THR A 436 10.07 15.57 -9.55
CA THR A 436 10.52 16.57 -10.53
C THR A 436 9.45 17.64 -10.78
N ALA A 437 8.18 17.26 -10.85
CA ALA A 437 7.06 18.19 -10.98
C ALA A 437 6.89 19.08 -9.74
N LEU A 438 7.00 18.53 -8.53
CA LEU A 438 6.90 19.28 -7.28
C LEU A 438 8.08 20.25 -7.09
N ARG A 439 9.25 19.94 -7.65
CA ARG A 439 10.40 20.87 -7.70
C ARG A 439 10.24 21.97 -8.76
N GLY A 440 9.24 21.88 -9.64
CA GLY A 440 9.03 22.81 -10.74
C GLY A 440 10.01 22.61 -11.91
N GLU A 441 10.70 21.47 -11.96
CA GLU A 441 11.71 21.14 -12.97
C GLU A 441 11.11 20.42 -14.19
N LEU A 442 9.85 19.95 -14.09
CA LEU A 442 9.19 19.22 -15.17
C LEU A 442 8.48 20.18 -16.15
N PRO A 443 8.90 20.25 -17.43
CA PRO A 443 8.24 21.11 -18.42
C PRO A 443 6.78 20.70 -18.63
N VAL A 444 5.88 21.67 -18.80
CA VAL A 444 4.43 21.41 -18.96
C VAL A 444 4.12 20.48 -20.12
N MET A 445 4.82 20.61 -21.25
CA MET A 445 4.66 19.72 -22.41
C MET A 445 5.03 18.27 -22.06
N VAL A 446 6.13 18.07 -21.33
CA VAL A 446 6.57 16.74 -20.86
C VAL A 446 5.57 16.17 -19.85
N ALA A 447 5.06 16.99 -18.94
CA ALA A 447 4.06 16.59 -17.96
C ALA A 447 2.74 16.14 -18.62
N LEU A 448 2.27 16.87 -19.65
CA LEU A 448 1.07 16.49 -20.41
C LEU A 448 1.29 15.19 -21.19
N LEU A 449 2.44 15.03 -21.84
CA LEU A 449 2.80 13.80 -22.53
C LEU A 449 2.85 12.61 -21.55
N ALA A 450 3.50 12.79 -20.40
CA ALA A 450 3.59 11.81 -19.34
C ALA A 450 2.22 11.43 -18.78
N LEU A 451 1.31 12.38 -18.59
CA LEU A 451 -0.05 12.13 -18.13
C LEU A 451 -0.77 11.13 -19.06
N PHE A 452 -0.80 11.41 -20.36
CA PHE A 452 -1.46 10.51 -21.31
C PHE A 452 -0.76 9.17 -21.42
N ALA A 453 0.57 9.18 -21.57
CA ALA A 453 1.37 7.97 -21.70
C ALA A 453 1.20 7.04 -20.50
N LYS A 454 1.28 7.59 -19.28
CA LYS A 454 1.16 6.81 -18.05
C LYS A 454 -0.25 6.26 -17.87
N LEU A 455 -1.30 7.03 -18.19
CA LEU A 455 -2.67 6.52 -18.16
C LEU A 455 -2.82 5.27 -19.03
N PHE A 456 -2.35 5.30 -20.29
CA PHE A 456 -2.42 4.14 -21.18
C PHE A 456 -1.51 2.99 -20.73
N ALA A 457 -0.28 3.27 -20.30
CA ALA A 457 0.66 2.27 -19.83
C ALA A 457 0.15 1.51 -18.58
N VAL A 458 -0.48 2.22 -17.63
CA VAL A 458 -1.13 1.59 -16.47
C VAL A 458 -2.27 0.69 -16.92
N LEU A 459 -3.11 1.15 -17.84
CA LEU A 459 -4.25 0.36 -18.32
C LEU A 459 -3.84 -0.90 -19.06
N MET A 460 -2.76 -0.83 -19.85
CA MET A 460 -2.23 -2.00 -20.56
C MET A 460 -1.57 -2.99 -19.60
N THR A 461 -0.84 -2.49 -18.60
CA THR A 461 -0.19 -3.33 -17.58
C THR A 461 -1.23 -4.04 -16.71
N VAL A 462 -2.11 -3.28 -16.07
CA VAL A 462 -3.12 -3.81 -15.14
C VAL A 462 -4.22 -4.56 -15.88
N GLY A 463 -4.73 -4.03 -17.00
CA GLY A 463 -5.79 -4.65 -17.79
C GLY A 463 -5.42 -6.00 -18.40
N ALA A 464 -4.14 -6.23 -18.68
CA ALA A 464 -3.63 -7.52 -19.13
C ALA A 464 -3.51 -8.57 -18.00
N GLY A 465 -3.64 -8.17 -16.74
CA GLY A 465 -3.48 -9.00 -15.55
C GLY A 465 -2.20 -8.74 -14.75
N GLY A 466 -1.41 -7.72 -15.11
CA GLY A 466 -0.27 -7.27 -14.32
C GLY A 466 -0.66 -6.89 -12.89
N SER A 467 0.24 -7.16 -11.95
CA SER A 467 0.01 -7.04 -10.51
C SER A 467 0.32 -5.66 -9.96
#